data_AF-A0A293LKC5-F1
#
_entry.id   AF-A0A293LKC5-F1
#
_cell.length_a   1.000
_cell.length_b   1.000
_cell.length_c   1.000
_cell.angle_alpha   90.00
_cell.angle_beta   90.00
_cell.angle_gamma   90.00
#
_symmetry.space_group_name_H-M   'P 1'
#
loop_
_entity.id
_entity.type
_entity.pdbx_description
1 polymer ?
#
loop_
_entity_poly.entity_id
_entity_poly.type
_entity_poly.pdbx_seq_one_letter_code
_entity_poly.pdbx_strand_id
1 'polypeptide(L)'
;MNYLRINTGKTKVVIFRQKNKKVQLHQQLLYLGSPLDIVRSVKCLGVMFDEQLLWDDHIEYVLKKLYKVLGLCAKCRNMFPFRIKLLLYNSL
;
A
#
# COMPACT_ATOMS: atom_id res chain seq x y z
N MET A 1 17.58 -19.16 22.32
CA MET A 1 16.47 -18.19 22.41
C MET A 1 16.61 -17.21 21.26
N ASN A 2 15.56 -16.99 20.46
CA ASN A 2 15.66 -16.14 19.28
C ASN A 2 15.51 -14.66 19.68
N TYR A 3 16.55 -13.86 19.44
CA TYR A 3 16.57 -12.42 19.73
C TYR A 3 15.86 -11.62 18.63
N LEU A 4 14.54 -11.79 18.52
CA LEU A 4 13.73 -10.95 17.64
C LEU A 4 13.66 -9.53 18.20
N ARG A 5 14.43 -8.61 17.61
CA ARG A 5 14.42 -7.18 17.92
C ARG A 5 13.64 -6.43 16.86
N ILE A 6 12.60 -5.70 17.27
CA ILE A 6 11.82 -4.84 16.38
C ILE A 6 12.65 -3.61 16.02
N ASN A 7 12.72 -3.29 14.73
CA ASN A 7 13.36 -2.08 14.23
C ASN A 7 12.36 -0.93 14.22
N THR A 8 12.41 -0.09 15.25
CA THR A 8 11.52 1.04 15.45
C THR A 8 11.54 2.05 14.30
N GLY A 9 12.68 2.25 13.62
CA GLY A 9 12.77 3.15 12.48
C GLY A 9 12.03 2.65 11.22
N LYS A 10 11.81 1.34 11.11
CA LYS A 10 11.02 0.72 10.02
C LYS A 10 9.58 0.44 10.41
N THR A 11 9.25 0.51 11.69
CA THR A 11 7.90 0.26 12.20
C THR A 11 7.03 1.49 12.00
N LYS A 12 5.89 1.29 11.34
CA LYS A 12 4.84 2.30 11.20
C LYS A 12 3.62 1.84 11.98
N VAL A 13 2.89 2.78 12.56
CA VAL A 13 1.63 2.54 13.26
C VAL A 13 0.51 3.21 12.49
N VAL A 14 -0.60 2.50 12.29
CA VAL A 14 -1.85 3.05 11.76
C VAL A 14 -2.91 2.91 12.83
N ILE A 15 -3.66 3.97 13.09
CA ILE A 15 -4.74 3.96 14.07
C ILE A 15 -6.06 3.93 13.32
N PHE A 16 -6.72 2.77 13.33
CA PHE A 16 -8.00 2.63 12.66
C PHE A 16 -9.12 3.38 13.38
N ARG A 17 -9.92 4.11 12.60
CA ARG A 17 -11.03 4.92 13.09
C ARG A 17 -12.14 5.00 12.06
N GLN A 18 -13.32 5.40 12.50
CA GLN A 18 -14.41 5.73 11.59
C GLN A 18 -14.15 7.09 10.92
N LYS A 19 -14.67 7.28 9.71
CA LYS A 19 -14.46 8.49 8.88
C LYS A 19 -14.69 9.81 9.64
N ASN A 20 -15.71 9.86 10.49
CA ASN A 20 -16.08 11.09 11.21
C ASN A 20 -15.55 11.15 12.65
N LYS A 21 -14.77 10.16 13.08
CA LYS A 21 -14.22 10.12 14.44
C LYS A 21 -12.81 10.70 14.43
N LYS A 22 -12.62 11.85 15.07
CA LYS A 22 -11.28 12.41 15.27
C LYS A 22 -10.56 11.62 16.35
N VAL A 23 -9.30 11.28 16.08
CA VAL A 23 -8.39 10.69 17.07
C VAL A 23 -7.41 11.79 17.45
N GLN A 24 -7.45 12.20 18.71
CA GLN A 24 -6.45 13.10 19.29
C GLN A 24 -5.51 12.29 20.17
N LEU A 25 -4.29 12.09 19.68
CA LEU A 25 -3.23 11.53 20.50
C LEU A 25 -2.60 12.66 21.31
N HIS A 26 -2.84 12.63 22.61
CA HIS A 26 -2.29 13.60 23.54
C HIS A 26 -0.83 13.28 23.90
N GLN A 27 -0.35 12.08 23.53
CA GLN A 27 0.99 11.58 23.83
C GLN A 27 1.56 10.82 22.63
N GLN A 28 2.87 10.87 22.48
CA GLN A 28 3.58 10.14 21.44
C GLN A 28 3.67 8.64 21.80
N LEU A 29 3.41 7.76 20.83
CA LEU A 29 3.56 6.32 21.03
C LEU A 29 5.05 5.96 21.06
N LEU A 30 5.48 5.34 22.16
CA LEU A 30 6.87 4.91 22.36
C LEU A 30 6.95 3.38 22.41
N TYR A 31 7.97 2.82 21.77
CA TYR A 31 8.37 1.42 21.92
C TYR A 31 9.81 1.36 22.43
N LEU A 32 10.01 0.78 23.61
CA LEU A 32 11.32 0.74 24.31
C LEU A 32 12.01 2.12 24.36
N GLY A 33 11.23 3.17 24.65
CA GLY A 33 11.72 4.55 24.72
C GLY A 33 11.95 5.24 23.37
N SER A 34 11.81 4.52 22.25
CA SER A 34 11.91 5.11 20.90
C SER A 34 10.53 5.50 20.37
N PRO A 35 10.38 6.70 19.76
CA PRO A 35 9.12 7.10 19.16
C PRO A 35 8.77 6.25 17.94
N LEU A 36 7.50 5.87 17.84
CA LEU A 36 6.94 5.20 16.67
C LEU A 36 6.30 6.22 15.73
N ASP A 37 6.49 5.99 14.43
CA ASP A 37 5.92 6.86 13.41
C ASP A 37 4.47 6.45 13.11
N ILE A 38 3.56 7.40 13.24
CA ILE A 38 2.13 7.20 13.01
C ILE A 38 1.80 7.73 11.62
N VAL A 39 1.29 6.84 10.78
CA VAL A 39 0.97 7.15 9.39
C VAL A 39 -0.52 6.96 9.13
N ARG A 40 -1.05 7.70 8.15
CA ARG A 40 -2.46 7.59 7.77
C ARG A 40 -2.74 6.33 6.95
N SER A 41 -1.78 5.89 6.14
CA SER A 41 -1.97 4.73 5.28
C SER A 41 -0.70 3.87 5.27
N VAL A 42 -0.87 2.55 5.22
CA VAL A 42 0.22 1.58 5.15
C VAL A 42 -0.05 0.52 4.10
N LYS A 43 0.99 0.14 3.36
CA LYS A 43 0.91 -1.00 2.44
C LYS A 43 1.36 -2.27 3.16
N CYS A 44 0.47 -3.25 3.27
CA CYS A 44 0.75 -4.57 3.83
C CYS A 44 0.40 -5.65 2.81
N LEU A 45 1.38 -6.49 2.45
CA LEU A 45 1.24 -7.62 1.52
C LEU A 45 0.58 -7.27 0.18
N GLY A 46 0.77 -6.05 -0.32
CA GLY A 46 0.17 -5.60 -1.59
C GLY A 46 -1.09 -4.75 -1.43
N VAL A 47 -1.72 -4.75 -0.26
CA VAL A 47 -2.95 -4.02 0.03
C VAL A 47 -2.62 -2.72 0.76
N MET A 48 -3.29 -1.62 0.40
CA MET A 48 -3.16 -0.35 1.13
C MET A 48 -4.29 -0.25 2.15
N PHE A 49 -3.92 0.00 3.40
CA PHE A 49 -4.84 0.19 4.52
C PHE A 49 -4.77 1.65 4.98
N ASP A 50 -5.85 2.38 4.75
CA ASP A 50 -6.04 3.73 5.27
C ASP A 50 -6.55 3.70 6.73
N GLU A 51 -6.26 4.76 7.50
CA GLU A 51 -6.66 4.94 8.89
C GLU A 51 -8.19 4.93 9.05
N GLN A 52 -8.94 5.32 8.01
CA GLN A 52 -10.39 5.29 7.98
C GLN A 52 -10.96 4.02 7.33
N LEU A 53 -10.08 3.08 6.95
CA LEU A 53 -10.40 1.89 6.14
C LEU A 53 -11.15 2.23 4.86
N LEU A 54 -10.88 3.42 4.31
CA LEU A 54 -11.32 3.79 2.98
C LEU A 54 -10.44 3.10 1.94
N TRP A 55 -11.02 2.77 0.81
CA TRP A 55 -10.34 2.05 -0.27
C TRP A 55 -9.95 2.98 -1.42
N ASP A 56 -10.19 4.28 -1.32
CA ASP A 56 -9.96 5.25 -2.40
C ASP A 56 -8.50 5.22 -2.88
N ASP A 57 -7.54 5.34 -1.95
CA ASP A 57 -6.10 5.25 -2.23
C ASP A 57 -5.71 3.90 -2.84
N HIS A 58 -6.29 2.80 -2.34
CA HIS A 58 -6.02 1.47 -2.84
C HIS A 58 -6.55 1.29 -4.27
N ILE A 59 -7.78 1.76 -4.52
CA ILE A 59 -8.42 1.72 -5.83
C ILE A 59 -7.61 2.55 -6.82
N GLU A 60 -7.20 3.77 -6.46
CA GLU A 60 -6.37 4.60 -7.32
C GLU A 60 -5.03 3.92 -7.63
N TYR A 61 -4.40 3.30 -6.63
CA TYR A 61 -3.17 2.53 -6.81
C TYR A 61 -3.34 1.37 -7.81
N VAL A 62 -4.42 0.60 -7.68
CA VAL A 62 -4.74 -0.53 -8.57
C VAL A 62 -5.06 -0.01 -9.98
N LEU A 63 -5.86 1.04 -10.11
CA LEU A 63 -6.21 1.66 -11.39
C LEU A 63 -4.96 2.17 -12.13
N LYS A 64 -4.05 2.87 -11.45
CA LYS A 64 -2.78 3.33 -12.05
C LYS A 64 -1.95 2.16 -12.58
N LYS A 65 -1.90 1.05 -11.85
CA LYS A 65 -1.21 -0.18 -12.29
C LYS A 65 -1.87 -0.77 -13.54
N LEU A 66 -3.20 -0.86 -13.54
CA LEU A 66 -3.99 -1.36 -14.67
C LEU A 66 -3.81 -0.49 -15.92
N TYR A 67 -3.95 0.83 -15.80
CA TYR A 67 -3.82 1.76 -16.94
C TYR A 67 -2.46 1.69 -17.60
N LYS A 68 -1.38 1.50 -16.82
CA LYS A 68 -0.03 1.31 -17.39
C LYS A 68 0.02 0.07 -18.28
N VAL A 69 -0.51 -1.05 -17.83
CA VAL A 69 -0.52 -2.30 -18.62
C VAL A 69 -1.44 -2.17 -19.83
N LEU A 70 -2.65 -1.62 -19.65
CA LEU A 70 -3.59 -1.39 -20.75
C LEU A 70 -3.01 -0.48 -21.83
N GLY A 71 -2.35 0.61 -21.44
CA GLY A 71 -1.69 1.52 -22.38
C GLY A 71 -0.58 0.84 -23.18
N LEU A 72 0.21 -0.02 -22.55
CA LEU A 72 1.24 -0.83 -23.23
C LEU A 72 0.60 -1.85 -24.17
N CYS A 73 -0.42 -2.59 -23.72
CA CYS A 73 -1.16 -3.55 -24.53
C CYS A 73 -1.82 -2.89 -25.75
N ALA A 74 -2.39 -1.70 -25.59
CA ALA A 74 -3.00 -0.94 -26.67
C ALA A 74 -1.96 -0.51 -27.72
N LYS A 75 -0.82 0.06 -27.28
CA LYS A 75 0.29 0.45 -28.17
C LYS A 75 0.87 -0.73 -28.94
N CYS A 76 0.97 -1.89 -28.31
CA CYS A 76 1.61 -3.05 -28.91
C CYS A 76 0.64 -4.04 -29.56
N ARG A 77 -0.67 -3.71 -29.62
CA ARG A 77 -1.74 -4.61 -30.07
C ARG A 77 -1.46 -5.26 -31.43
N ASN A 78 -0.95 -4.44 -32.36
CA ASN A 78 -0.65 -4.84 -33.74
C ASN A 78 0.84 -5.17 -33.97
N MET A 79 1.69 -4.94 -32.97
CA MET A 79 3.14 -5.11 -33.09
C MET A 79 3.62 -6.47 -32.56
N PHE A 80 2.91 -7.06 -31.59
CA PHE A 80 3.36 -8.28 -30.92
C PHE A 80 2.50 -9.54 -31.19
N PRO A 81 3.14 -10.72 -31.28
CA PRO A 81 2.45 -12.01 -31.30
C PRO A 81 1.61 -12.25 -30.04
N PHE A 82 0.61 -13.14 -30.13
CA PHE A 82 -0.30 -13.49 -29.03
C PHE A 82 0.43 -13.82 -27.71
N ARG A 83 1.52 -14.58 -27.77
CA ARG A 83 2.30 -15.01 -26.60
C ARG A 83 2.84 -13.83 -25.78
N ILE A 84 3.32 -12.77 -26.44
CA ILE A 84 3.86 -11.58 -25.76
C ILE A 84 2.73 -10.77 -25.12
N LYS A 85 1.56 -10.69 -25.78
CA LYS A 85 0.37 -10.04 -25.22
C LYS A 85 -0.14 -10.76 -23.97
N LEU A 86 -0.10 -12.10 -23.96
CA LEU A 86 -0.44 -12.91 -22.79
C LEU A 86 0.53 -12.72 -21.62
N LEU A 87 1.84 -12.65 -21.90
CA LEU A 87 2.86 -12.36 -20.87
C LEU A 87 2.67 -10.97 -20.25
N LEU A 88 2.38 -9.96 -21.07
CA LEU A 88 2.08 -8.61 -20.59
C LEU A 88 0.85 -8.60 -19.68
N TYR A 89 -0.22 -9.30 -20.05
CA TYR A 89 -1.41 -9.46 -19.22
C TYR A 89 -1.13 -10.15 -17.88
N ASN A 90 -0.30 -11.20 -17.87
CA ASN A 90 0.04 -11.94 -16.65
C ASN A 90 1.06 -11.21 -15.75
N SER A 91 1.67 -10.11 -16.22
CA SER A 91 2.60 -9.30 -15.40
C SER A 91 1.90 -8.38 -14.39
N LEU A 92 0.57 -8.45 -14.33
CA LEU A 92 -0.31 -7.60 -13.53
C LEU A 92 -0.35 -8.01 -12.05
#